data_AF-A0AA37F7Q6-F1
#
_entry.id   AF-A0AA37F7Q6-F1
#
_cell.length_a   1.000
_cell.length_b   1.000
_cell.length_c   1.000
_cell.angle_alpha   90.00
_cell.angle_beta   90.00
_cell.angle_gamma   90.00
#
_symmetry.space_group_name_H-M   'P 1'
#
loop_
_entity.id
_entity.type
_entity.pdbx_description
1 polymer ?
#
loop_
_entity_poly.entity_id
_entity_poly.type
_entity_poly.pdbx_seq_one_letter_code
_entity_poly.pdbx_strand_id
1 'polypeptide(L)'
;MRIGLFINEPKSPDVLGKLREKIARGADEGFTSAWVSHIFGLDALTALAVAGAAVPGIELGTAVVPTYPRHPAALAQQALTANAALDGRLTLGIGLSHQMVIEGMFGYSYDRPARHMREYLSVLMPLARGENVAFEGETITARIGLSTPGAGDMPVLIAALAPRMLKLAGEAADGTVLWMTGPRTVAEHIAPAVTEAARAAGRPAPRIVCALPVCVTDDVEAARARAAKVFAVYGQLPSYRAVLDREGAAGPADVAIVGDEETVAAQIATLAEAGVTDFAAAEFASDDRTRRFLKSLL
;
A
#
# COMPACT_ATOMS: atom_id res chain seq x y z
N MET A 1 9.56 6.76 12.74
CA MET A 1 8.63 6.21 11.72
C MET A 1 8.21 7.35 10.80
N ARG A 2 8.15 7.14 9.49
CA ARG A 2 7.65 8.15 8.53
C ARG A 2 6.13 8.23 8.62
N ILE A 3 5.55 9.42 8.57
CA ILE A 3 4.10 9.62 8.56
C ILE A 3 3.68 10.17 7.21
N GLY A 4 2.75 9.47 6.56
CA GLY A 4 2.15 9.83 5.29
C GLY A 4 0.64 9.70 5.34
N LEU A 5 0.02 9.83 4.17
CA LEU A 5 -1.42 9.91 4.01
C LEU A 5 -1.91 8.79 3.12
N PHE A 6 -3.02 8.17 3.48
CA PHE A 6 -3.76 7.31 2.58
C PHE A 6 -4.93 8.11 2.01
N ILE A 7 -4.81 8.54 0.76
CA ILE A 7 -5.77 9.43 0.13
C ILE A 7 -6.98 8.62 -0.33
N ASN A 8 -8.11 8.84 0.34
CA ASN A 8 -9.41 8.40 -0.13
C ASN A 8 -9.74 9.07 -1.47
N GLU A 9 -10.24 8.27 -2.42
CA GLU A 9 -10.64 8.75 -3.73
C GLU A 9 -11.68 9.88 -3.60
N PRO A 10 -11.42 11.07 -4.20
CA PRO A 10 -12.36 12.18 -4.12
C PRO A 10 -13.69 11.85 -4.77
N LYS A 11 -14.80 12.17 -4.09
CA LYS A 11 -16.14 12.09 -4.69
C LYS A 11 -16.46 13.41 -5.41
N SER A 12 -15.91 13.62 -6.59
CA SER A 12 -16.08 14.85 -7.38
C SER A 12 -16.01 14.57 -8.89
N PRO A 13 -16.73 15.33 -9.74
CA PRO A 13 -16.52 15.30 -11.19
C PRO A 13 -15.10 15.71 -11.60
N ASP A 14 -14.44 16.61 -10.84
CA ASP A 14 -13.02 16.95 -11.00
C ASP A 14 -12.16 16.12 -10.03
N VAL A 15 -12.23 14.80 -10.18
CA VAL A 15 -11.57 13.86 -9.29
C VAL A 15 -10.04 14.04 -9.26
N LEU A 16 -9.42 14.32 -10.42
CA LEU A 16 -7.98 14.51 -10.53
C LEU A 16 -7.52 15.86 -9.96
N GLY A 17 -8.30 16.93 -10.16
CA GLY A 17 -8.02 18.21 -9.51
C GLY A 17 -8.11 18.11 -7.99
N LYS A 18 -9.12 17.42 -7.46
CA LYS A 18 -9.24 17.17 -6.01
C LYS A 18 -8.16 16.24 -5.46
N LEU A 19 -7.71 15.27 -6.23
CA LEU A 19 -6.57 14.45 -5.86
C LEU A 19 -5.29 15.31 -5.77
N ARG A 20 -5.03 16.15 -6.76
CA ARG A 20 -3.89 17.09 -6.76
C ARG A 20 -3.92 18.03 -5.55
N GLU A 21 -5.07 18.63 -5.24
CA GLU A 21 -5.24 19.49 -4.05
C GLU A 21 -4.90 18.75 -2.76
N LYS A 22 -5.35 17.50 -2.61
CA LYS A 22 -5.05 16.69 -1.42
C LYS A 22 -3.57 16.32 -1.31
N ILE A 23 -2.92 15.99 -2.43
CA ILE A 23 -1.47 15.71 -2.47
C ILE A 23 -0.68 16.98 -2.14
N ALA A 24 -1.03 18.12 -2.75
CA ALA A 24 -0.41 19.42 -2.50
C ALA A 24 -0.52 19.82 -1.02
N ARG A 25 -1.72 19.74 -0.45
CA ARG A 25 -1.93 19.98 0.98
C ARG A 25 -1.08 19.07 1.86
N GLY A 26 -0.95 17.79 1.50
CA GLY A 26 -0.06 16.85 2.17
C GLY A 26 1.40 17.28 2.16
N ALA A 27 1.90 17.67 0.99
CA ALA A 27 3.27 18.14 0.84
C ALA A 27 3.51 19.43 1.64
N ASP A 28 2.63 20.43 1.52
CA ASP A 28 2.73 21.72 2.20
C ASP A 28 2.67 21.60 3.74
N GLU A 29 1.96 20.59 4.24
CA GLU A 29 1.86 20.32 5.67
C GLU A 29 3.02 19.47 6.22
N GLY A 30 3.91 18.97 5.35
CA GLY A 30 5.13 18.24 5.73
C GLY A 30 5.01 16.72 5.74
N PHE A 31 3.91 16.14 5.26
CA PHE A 31 3.76 14.69 5.21
C PHE A 31 4.76 14.06 4.24
N THR A 32 5.31 12.92 4.63
CA THR A 32 6.42 12.28 3.91
C THR A 32 5.98 11.53 2.65
N SER A 33 4.73 11.08 2.60
CA SER A 33 4.18 10.30 1.49
C SER A 33 2.66 10.44 1.35
N ALA A 34 2.14 10.19 0.15
CA ALA A 34 0.72 10.06 -0.15
C ALA A 34 0.45 8.79 -0.96
N TRP A 35 -0.48 7.96 -0.47
CA TRP A 35 -0.80 6.64 -0.99
C TRP A 35 -2.20 6.62 -1.58
N VAL A 36 -2.35 6.03 -2.77
CA VAL A 36 -3.63 5.93 -3.49
C VAL A 36 -3.95 4.47 -3.76
N SER A 37 -5.18 4.05 -3.44
CA SER A 37 -5.64 2.70 -3.72
C SER A 37 -6.00 2.52 -5.19
N HIS A 38 -5.88 1.28 -5.68
CA HIS A 38 -6.32 0.89 -7.01
C HIS A 38 -7.43 -0.14 -6.86
N ILE A 39 -8.67 0.31 -6.91
CA ILE A 39 -9.86 -0.55 -6.77
C ILE A 39 -10.79 -0.29 -7.98
N PHE A 40 -12.06 0.08 -7.76
CA PHE A 40 -13.07 0.22 -8.81
C PHE A 40 -13.31 1.69 -9.24
N GLY A 41 -12.42 2.59 -8.83
CA GLY A 41 -12.44 3.99 -9.23
C GLY A 41 -11.25 4.31 -10.13
N LEU A 42 -10.37 5.20 -9.67
CA LEU A 42 -9.21 5.64 -10.44
C LEU A 42 -8.15 4.54 -10.64
N ASP A 43 -7.55 4.52 -11.83
CA ASP A 43 -6.27 3.83 -12.05
C ASP A 43 -5.17 4.59 -11.30
N ALA A 44 -4.69 4.03 -10.19
CA ALA A 44 -3.79 4.72 -9.27
C ALA A 44 -2.50 5.24 -9.92
N LEU A 45 -1.88 4.49 -10.84
CA LEU A 45 -0.65 4.92 -11.52
C LEU A 45 -0.89 6.14 -12.39
N THR A 46 -1.94 6.09 -13.22
CA THR A 46 -2.32 7.21 -14.08
C THR A 46 -2.72 8.43 -13.26
N ALA A 47 -3.51 8.22 -12.21
CA ALA A 47 -3.96 9.30 -11.33
C ALA A 47 -2.79 9.98 -10.62
N LEU A 48 -1.83 9.20 -10.09
CA LEU A 48 -0.63 9.75 -9.46
C LEU A 48 0.26 10.49 -10.46
N ALA A 49 0.50 9.93 -11.65
CA ALA A 49 1.29 10.61 -12.67
C ALA A 49 0.68 11.98 -13.06
N VAL A 50 -0.64 12.06 -13.22
CA VAL A 50 -1.32 13.31 -13.61
C VAL A 50 -1.40 14.30 -12.45
N ALA A 51 -1.82 13.85 -11.26
CA ALA A 51 -2.04 14.75 -10.13
C ALA A 51 -0.73 15.13 -9.41
N GLY A 52 0.20 14.19 -9.32
CA GLY A 52 1.45 14.32 -8.57
C GLY A 52 2.60 15.00 -9.32
N ALA A 53 2.57 15.03 -10.65
CA ALA A 53 3.60 15.73 -11.43
C ALA A 53 3.65 17.24 -11.12
N ALA A 54 2.51 17.83 -10.74
CA ALA A 54 2.43 19.25 -10.36
C ALA A 54 2.77 19.51 -8.88
N VAL A 55 3.08 18.47 -8.09
CA VAL A 55 3.34 18.58 -6.65
C VAL A 55 4.68 17.93 -6.30
N PRO A 56 5.79 18.68 -6.26
CA PRO A 56 7.10 18.14 -5.91
C PRO A 56 7.22 17.84 -4.41
N GLY A 57 8.27 17.11 -4.02
CA GLY A 57 8.71 17.00 -2.62
C GLY A 57 8.05 15.94 -1.75
N ILE A 58 6.93 15.34 -2.18
CA ILE A 58 6.26 14.23 -1.48
C ILE A 58 6.43 12.90 -2.23
N GLU A 59 6.70 11.80 -1.51
CA GLU A 59 6.68 10.44 -2.07
C GLU A 59 5.24 10.05 -2.43
N LEU A 60 5.05 9.38 -3.57
CA LEU A 60 3.74 8.94 -4.03
C LEU A 60 3.72 7.42 -4.14
N GLY A 61 2.73 6.78 -3.52
CA GLY A 61 2.68 5.33 -3.42
C GLY A 61 1.36 4.75 -3.94
N THR A 62 1.41 3.58 -4.57
CA THR A 62 0.20 2.80 -4.88
C THR A 62 -0.09 1.78 -3.79
N ALA A 63 -1.36 1.60 -3.42
CA ALA A 63 -1.77 0.69 -2.35
C ALA A 63 -3.07 -0.10 -2.68
N VAL A 64 -3.08 -1.04 -3.63
CA VAL A 64 -1.99 -1.54 -4.49
C VAL A 64 -2.51 -1.85 -5.89
N VAL A 65 -1.64 -1.77 -6.91
CA VAL A 65 -2.00 -2.16 -8.28
C VAL A 65 -2.13 -3.69 -8.39
N PRO A 66 -3.25 -4.23 -8.93
CA PRO A 66 -3.42 -5.66 -9.07
C PRO A 66 -2.50 -6.23 -10.16
N THR A 67 -1.88 -7.36 -9.87
CA THR A 67 -0.89 -8.02 -10.76
C THR A 67 -1.53 -8.86 -11.86
N TYR A 68 -2.67 -9.52 -11.60
CA TYR A 68 -3.33 -10.39 -12.59
C TYR A 68 -3.77 -9.69 -13.89
N PRO A 69 -4.34 -8.47 -13.87
CA PRO A 69 -4.91 -7.90 -15.08
C PRO A 69 -3.89 -7.49 -16.15
N ARG A 70 -2.58 -7.50 -15.84
CA ARG A 70 -1.55 -6.99 -16.74
C ARG A 70 -0.27 -7.80 -16.63
N HIS A 71 0.38 -8.06 -17.76
CA HIS A 71 1.70 -8.70 -17.80
C HIS A 71 2.75 -7.87 -17.01
N PRO A 72 3.68 -8.49 -16.26
CA PRO A 72 4.67 -7.77 -15.45
C PRO A 72 5.49 -6.75 -16.23
N ALA A 73 5.86 -7.05 -17.49
CA ALA A 73 6.57 -6.10 -18.34
C ALA A 73 5.73 -4.87 -18.71
N ALA A 74 4.42 -5.03 -18.91
CA ALA A 74 3.51 -3.92 -19.17
C ALA A 74 3.37 -3.04 -17.92
N LEU A 75 3.21 -3.65 -16.74
CA LEU A 75 3.17 -2.90 -15.48
C LEU A 75 4.48 -2.16 -15.22
N ALA A 76 5.64 -2.81 -15.45
CA ALA A 76 6.95 -2.18 -15.31
C ALA A 76 7.07 -0.94 -16.20
N GLN A 77 6.69 -1.03 -17.47
CA GLN A 77 6.72 0.10 -18.40
C GLN A 77 5.81 1.24 -17.94
N GLN A 78 4.58 0.93 -17.50
CA GLN A 78 3.64 1.93 -16.97
C GLN A 78 4.20 2.61 -15.72
N ALA A 79 4.72 1.84 -14.78
CA ALA A 79 5.23 2.34 -13.51
C ALA A 79 6.50 3.19 -13.70
N LEU A 80 7.44 2.76 -14.55
CA LEU A 80 8.63 3.56 -14.89
C LEU A 80 8.27 4.87 -15.58
N THR A 81 7.25 4.86 -16.46
CA THR A 81 6.74 6.08 -17.11
C THR A 81 6.14 7.03 -16.08
N ALA A 82 5.33 6.51 -15.16
CA ALA A 82 4.78 7.30 -14.06
C ALA A 82 5.89 7.82 -13.14
N ASN A 83 6.91 7.01 -12.82
CA ASN A 83 8.03 7.44 -11.97
C ASN A 83 8.82 8.58 -12.61
N ALA A 84 9.08 8.50 -13.92
CA ALA A 84 9.71 9.58 -14.67
C ALA A 84 8.89 10.88 -14.62
N ALA A 85 7.56 10.80 -14.75
CA ALA A 85 6.68 11.97 -14.61
C ALA A 85 6.63 12.53 -13.18
N LEU A 86 7.04 11.73 -12.19
CA LEU A 86 7.07 12.07 -10.78
C LEU A 86 8.49 12.39 -10.30
N ASP A 87 9.47 12.53 -11.19
CA ASP A 87 10.88 12.78 -10.85
C ASP A 87 11.46 11.77 -9.86
N GLY A 88 11.14 10.47 -10.04
CA GLY A 88 11.68 9.39 -9.21
C GLY A 88 10.98 9.21 -7.85
N ARG A 89 9.82 9.85 -7.63
CA ARG A 89 9.11 9.84 -6.32
C ARG A 89 8.08 8.72 -6.17
N LEU A 90 7.96 7.80 -7.12
CA LEU A 90 7.00 6.70 -7.08
C LEU A 90 7.53 5.53 -6.26
N THR A 91 6.72 5.08 -5.31
CA THR A 91 6.81 3.74 -4.71
C THR A 91 5.67 2.86 -5.27
N LEU A 92 6.02 1.83 -6.02
CA LEU A 92 5.06 0.93 -6.64
C LEU A 92 4.62 -0.17 -5.65
N GLY A 93 3.46 -0.01 -5.02
CA GLY A 93 2.80 -1.11 -4.32
C GLY A 93 1.96 -1.97 -5.26
N ILE A 94 2.20 -3.28 -5.24
CA ILE A 94 1.49 -4.30 -6.04
C ILE A 94 0.80 -5.34 -5.16
N GLY A 95 -0.23 -6.00 -5.69
CA GLY A 95 -0.90 -7.08 -4.98
C GLY A 95 -1.63 -8.06 -5.88
N LEU A 96 -2.12 -9.14 -5.29
CA LEU A 96 -2.85 -10.18 -6.01
C LEU A 96 -4.32 -9.82 -6.25
N SER A 97 -4.86 -8.81 -5.55
CA SER A 97 -6.30 -8.60 -5.38
C SER A 97 -6.94 -9.75 -4.59
N HIS A 98 -8.27 -9.90 -4.71
CA HIS A 98 -9.04 -10.95 -4.07
C HIS A 98 -9.51 -11.97 -5.10
N GLN A 99 -9.57 -13.25 -4.72
CA GLN A 99 -10.00 -14.34 -5.59
C GLN A 99 -11.34 -14.04 -6.29
N MET A 100 -12.33 -13.52 -5.53
CA MET A 100 -13.63 -13.15 -6.11
C MET A 100 -13.52 -12.11 -7.23
N VAL A 101 -12.59 -11.15 -7.11
CA VAL A 101 -12.34 -10.16 -8.16
C VAL A 101 -11.67 -10.83 -9.37
N ILE A 102 -10.62 -11.62 -9.13
CA ILE A 102 -9.83 -12.20 -10.23
C ILE A 102 -10.61 -13.26 -11.00
N GLU A 103 -11.24 -14.21 -10.31
CA GLU A 103 -12.03 -15.28 -10.94
C GLU A 103 -13.44 -14.79 -11.27
N GLY A 104 -14.14 -14.21 -10.30
CA GLY A 104 -15.56 -13.89 -10.42
C GLY A 104 -15.87 -12.68 -11.29
N MET A 105 -14.98 -11.67 -11.32
CA MET A 105 -15.20 -10.45 -12.11
C MET A 105 -14.37 -10.42 -13.39
N PHE A 106 -13.10 -10.84 -13.35
CA PHE A 106 -12.20 -10.78 -14.52
C PHE A 106 -12.12 -12.09 -15.30
N GLY A 107 -12.57 -13.22 -14.74
CA GLY A 107 -12.52 -14.52 -15.41
C GLY A 107 -11.11 -15.12 -15.53
N TYR A 108 -10.13 -14.60 -14.79
CA TYR A 108 -8.78 -15.17 -14.74
C TYR A 108 -8.69 -16.29 -13.69
N SER A 109 -7.75 -17.21 -13.87
CA SER A 109 -7.45 -18.20 -12.84
C SER A 109 -6.73 -17.57 -11.65
N TYR A 110 -7.19 -17.84 -10.42
CA TYR A 110 -6.48 -17.49 -9.19
C TYR A 110 -5.68 -18.67 -8.62
N ASP A 111 -5.38 -19.68 -9.46
CA ASP A 111 -4.61 -20.86 -9.05
C ASP A 111 -3.18 -20.50 -8.63
N ARG A 112 -2.73 -21.16 -7.56
CA ARG A 112 -1.39 -21.00 -6.94
C ARG A 112 -0.91 -19.54 -6.95
N PRO A 113 -1.57 -18.63 -6.23
CA PRO A 113 -1.26 -17.19 -6.27
C PRO A 113 0.18 -16.86 -5.83
N ALA A 114 0.79 -17.72 -5.02
CA ALA A 114 2.19 -17.60 -4.65
C ALA A 114 3.18 -17.93 -5.77
N ARG A 115 2.82 -18.84 -6.69
CA ARG A 115 3.59 -19.05 -7.92
C ARG A 115 3.45 -17.81 -8.80
N HIS A 116 2.22 -17.34 -9.03
CA HIS A 116 1.97 -16.13 -9.83
C HIS A 116 2.83 -14.96 -9.35
N MET A 117 2.78 -14.60 -8.07
CA MET A 117 3.60 -13.51 -7.54
C MET A 117 5.10 -13.74 -7.74
N ARG A 118 5.61 -14.96 -7.53
CA ARG A 118 7.03 -15.27 -7.74
C ARG A 118 7.45 -15.08 -9.20
N GLU A 119 6.69 -15.62 -10.14
CA GLU A 119 6.96 -15.46 -11.57
C GLU A 119 6.85 -13.98 -11.97
N TYR A 120 5.86 -13.27 -11.43
CA TYR A 120 5.65 -11.85 -11.68
C TYR A 120 6.86 -11.01 -11.23
N LEU A 121 7.38 -11.26 -10.03
CA LEU A 121 8.56 -10.57 -9.49
C LEU A 121 9.85 -10.93 -10.24
N SER A 122 9.96 -12.16 -10.74
CA SER A 122 11.09 -12.61 -11.56
C SER A 122 11.22 -11.81 -12.85
N VAL A 123 10.12 -11.20 -13.31
CA VAL A 123 10.10 -10.29 -14.47
C VAL A 123 10.11 -8.82 -14.05
N LEU A 124 9.26 -8.43 -13.10
CA LEU A 124 9.09 -7.02 -12.70
C LEU A 124 10.36 -6.44 -12.07
N MET A 125 11.01 -7.17 -11.16
CA MET A 125 12.11 -6.61 -10.37
C MET A 125 13.36 -6.28 -11.21
N PRO A 126 13.84 -7.15 -12.13
CA PRO A 126 14.90 -6.77 -13.07
C PRO A 126 14.53 -5.55 -13.92
N LEU A 127 13.31 -5.53 -14.50
CA LEU A 127 12.87 -4.42 -15.33
C LEU A 127 12.79 -3.10 -14.56
N ALA A 128 12.35 -3.13 -13.29
CA ALA A 128 12.31 -1.96 -12.43
C ALA A 128 13.71 -1.41 -12.12
N ARG A 129 14.76 -2.25 -12.16
CA ARG A 129 16.17 -1.84 -12.03
C ARG A 129 16.83 -1.48 -13.36
N GLY A 130 16.08 -1.45 -14.46
CA GLY A 130 16.61 -1.18 -15.79
C GLY A 130 17.40 -2.35 -16.41
N GLU A 131 17.27 -3.55 -15.86
CA GLU A 131 17.90 -4.76 -16.40
C GLU A 131 17.03 -5.38 -17.51
N ASN A 132 17.67 -6.08 -18.45
CA ASN A 132 16.95 -6.93 -19.40
C ASN A 132 16.55 -8.24 -18.72
N VAL A 133 15.41 -8.79 -19.11
CA VAL A 133 14.92 -10.08 -18.57
C VAL A 133 14.77 -11.13 -19.67
N ALA A 134 15.21 -12.33 -19.34
CA ALA A 134 14.89 -13.58 -20.04
C ALA A 134 14.38 -14.58 -18.99
N PHE A 135 13.07 -14.74 -18.91
CA PHE A 135 12.39 -15.58 -17.93
C PHE A 135 11.32 -16.45 -18.60
N GLU A 136 11.24 -17.70 -18.20
CA GLU A 136 10.25 -18.67 -18.65
C GLU A 136 9.75 -19.45 -17.43
N GLY A 137 8.53 -19.12 -16.97
CA GLY A 137 7.83 -19.79 -15.88
C GLY A 137 6.70 -20.67 -16.40
N GLU A 138 5.88 -21.20 -15.48
CA GLU A 138 4.70 -22.01 -15.82
C GLU A 138 3.61 -21.18 -16.51
N THR A 139 3.48 -19.91 -16.12
CA THR A 139 2.38 -19.03 -16.58
C THR A 139 2.85 -17.70 -17.20
N ILE A 140 4.10 -17.30 -16.96
CA ILE A 140 4.66 -16.04 -17.45
C ILE A 140 5.93 -16.31 -18.26
N THR A 141 6.05 -15.68 -19.43
CA THR A 141 7.28 -15.67 -20.24
C THR A 141 7.63 -14.23 -20.59
N ALA A 142 8.89 -13.85 -20.44
CA ALA A 142 9.38 -12.52 -20.79
C ALA A 142 10.79 -12.60 -21.39
N ARG A 143 10.98 -12.01 -22.57
CA ARG A 143 12.28 -11.79 -23.21
C ARG A 143 12.32 -10.33 -23.65
N ILE A 144 12.55 -9.42 -22.71
CA ILE A 144 12.30 -7.99 -22.91
C ILE A 144 13.30 -7.13 -22.13
N GLY A 145 13.63 -5.98 -22.70
CA GLY A 145 14.31 -4.87 -22.04
C GLY A 145 13.47 -3.62 -22.17
N LEU A 146 13.49 -2.76 -21.15
CA LEU A 146 12.83 -1.46 -21.19
C LEU A 146 13.90 -0.36 -21.21
N SER A 147 13.65 0.70 -21.98
CA SER A 147 14.57 1.82 -22.17
C SER A 147 13.96 3.16 -21.71
N THR A 148 13.00 3.12 -20.78
CA THR A 148 12.30 4.31 -20.26
C THR A 148 13.31 5.28 -19.62
N PRO A 149 13.57 6.46 -20.23
CA PRO A 149 14.57 7.39 -19.72
C PRO A 149 14.11 8.07 -18.43
N GLY A 150 15.05 8.42 -17.56
CA GLY A 150 14.80 9.33 -16.42
C GLY A 150 13.92 8.77 -15.30
N ALA A 151 13.59 7.47 -15.32
CA ALA A 151 12.73 6.89 -14.30
C ALA A 151 13.39 6.83 -12.91
N GLY A 152 14.73 6.77 -12.81
CA GLY A 152 15.43 6.67 -11.52
C GLY A 152 15.08 5.40 -10.73
N ASP A 153 15.41 5.39 -9.43
CA ASP A 153 15.05 4.29 -8.54
C ASP A 153 13.53 4.28 -8.27
N MET A 154 12.91 3.10 -8.30
CA MET A 154 11.48 2.92 -8.05
C MET A 154 11.27 1.75 -7.08
N PRO A 155 11.12 2.01 -5.77
CA PRO A 155 10.88 0.95 -4.79
C PRO A 155 9.59 0.18 -5.11
N VAL A 156 9.63 -1.14 -4.98
CA VAL A 156 8.46 -2.02 -5.18
C VAL A 156 8.07 -2.65 -3.86
N LEU A 157 6.81 -2.48 -3.44
CA LEU A 157 6.25 -3.09 -2.23
C LEU A 157 5.16 -4.09 -2.59
N ILE A 158 5.01 -5.15 -1.80
CA ILE A 158 3.97 -6.16 -2.01
C ILE A 158 2.90 -6.06 -0.92
N ALA A 159 1.63 -6.06 -1.28
CA ALA A 159 0.57 -6.31 -0.31
C ALA A 159 0.59 -7.77 0.16
N ALA A 160 1.31 -8.02 1.26
CA ALA A 160 1.56 -9.34 1.80
C ALA A 160 1.03 -9.48 3.23
N LEU A 161 0.06 -10.39 3.42
CA LEU A 161 -0.49 -10.74 4.75
C LEU A 161 -0.23 -12.19 5.16
N ALA A 162 -0.03 -13.09 4.20
CA ALA A 162 0.17 -14.52 4.45
C ALA A 162 1.66 -14.92 4.42
N PRO A 163 2.09 -15.97 5.14
CA PRO A 163 3.51 -16.35 5.25
C PRO A 163 4.24 -16.49 3.92
N ARG A 164 3.62 -17.10 2.91
CA ARG A 164 4.23 -17.26 1.58
C ARG A 164 4.42 -15.92 0.86
N MET A 165 3.50 -14.97 1.03
CA MET A 165 3.62 -13.63 0.43
C MET A 165 4.67 -12.80 1.17
N LEU A 166 4.70 -12.87 2.51
CA LEU A 166 5.69 -12.16 3.34
C LEU A 166 7.10 -12.63 3.02
N LYS A 167 7.27 -13.94 2.83
CA LYS A 167 8.53 -14.51 2.36
C LYS A 167 8.96 -13.93 1.01
N LEU A 168 8.07 -13.91 0.01
CA LEU A 168 8.38 -13.31 -1.29
C LEU A 168 8.68 -11.81 -1.21
N ALA A 169 7.96 -11.07 -0.35
CA ALA A 169 8.22 -9.65 -0.12
C ALA A 169 9.63 -9.42 0.40
N GLY A 170 10.06 -10.16 1.41
CA GLY A 170 11.43 -10.06 1.94
C GLY A 170 12.50 -10.55 0.94
N GLU A 171 12.23 -11.65 0.23
CA GLU A 171 13.22 -12.23 -0.71
C GLU A 171 13.44 -11.38 -1.97
N ALA A 172 12.41 -10.68 -2.48
CA ALA A 172 12.48 -10.07 -3.81
C ALA A 172 12.04 -8.60 -3.92
N ALA A 173 11.25 -8.05 -3.00
CA ALA A 173 10.72 -6.68 -3.06
C ALA A 173 11.30 -5.77 -1.96
N ASP A 174 11.10 -4.46 -2.03
CA ASP A 174 11.68 -3.51 -1.07
C ASP A 174 10.90 -3.43 0.25
N GLY A 175 9.78 -4.17 0.34
CA GLY A 175 9.00 -4.29 1.55
C GLY A 175 7.56 -4.72 1.32
N THR A 176 6.71 -4.40 2.29
CA THR A 176 5.29 -4.72 2.29
C THR A 176 4.42 -3.48 2.53
N VAL A 177 3.22 -3.48 1.96
CA VAL A 177 2.18 -2.48 2.22
C VAL A 177 0.94 -3.17 2.77
N LEU A 178 0.51 -2.72 3.95
CA LEU A 178 -0.55 -3.32 4.74
C LEU A 178 -1.76 -2.40 4.79
N TRP A 179 -2.93 -3.00 4.87
CA TRP A 179 -4.19 -2.31 5.12
C TRP A 179 -4.95 -3.08 6.21
N MET A 180 -5.62 -2.38 7.13
CA MET A 180 -6.43 -3.01 8.20
C MET A 180 -5.67 -4.07 9.02
N THR A 181 -4.37 -3.87 9.21
CA THR A 181 -3.51 -4.79 9.96
C THR A 181 -3.06 -4.08 11.23
N GLY A 182 -3.53 -4.56 12.39
CA GLY A 182 -3.22 -3.96 13.68
C GLY A 182 -1.77 -4.23 14.14
N PRO A 183 -1.34 -3.55 15.22
CA PRO A 183 0.04 -3.62 15.69
C PRO A 183 0.45 -5.02 16.17
N ARG A 184 -0.46 -5.82 16.76
CA ARG A 184 -0.10 -7.16 17.27
C ARG A 184 0.33 -8.08 16.13
N THR A 185 -0.45 -8.12 15.06
CA THR A 185 -0.18 -8.90 13.86
C THR A 185 1.07 -8.39 13.17
N VAL A 186 1.30 -7.08 13.17
CA VAL A 186 2.57 -6.55 12.65
C VAL A 186 3.75 -7.09 13.44
N ALA A 187 3.73 -6.95 14.77
CA ALA A 187 4.82 -7.34 15.65
C ALA A 187 5.09 -8.86 15.67
N GLU A 188 4.04 -9.66 15.71
CA GLU A 188 4.14 -11.11 15.95
C GLU A 188 4.23 -11.92 14.64
N HIS A 189 3.76 -11.38 13.52
CA HIS A 189 3.59 -12.14 12.28
C HIS A 189 4.19 -11.46 11.04
N ILE A 190 3.94 -10.17 10.81
CA ILE A 190 4.41 -9.48 9.59
C ILE A 190 5.90 -9.16 9.66
N ALA A 191 6.29 -8.33 10.63
CA ALA A 191 7.64 -7.78 10.72
C ALA A 191 8.71 -8.87 10.89
N PRO A 192 8.53 -9.90 11.75
CA PRO A 192 9.49 -10.99 11.85
C PRO A 192 9.64 -11.77 10.54
N ALA A 193 8.52 -12.11 9.89
CA ALA A 193 8.54 -12.95 8.69
C ALA A 193 9.19 -12.26 7.49
N VAL A 194 8.85 -10.99 7.23
CA VAL A 194 9.41 -10.25 6.09
C VAL A 194 10.89 -9.91 6.34
N THR A 195 11.25 -9.55 7.57
CA THR A 195 12.64 -9.22 7.94
C THR A 195 13.55 -10.44 7.88
N GLU A 196 13.09 -11.59 8.39
CA GLU A 196 13.86 -12.83 8.30
C GLU A 196 14.05 -13.28 6.86
N ALA A 197 13.01 -13.17 6.02
CA ALA A 197 13.12 -13.49 4.60
C ALA A 197 14.11 -12.58 3.86
N ALA A 198 14.11 -11.27 4.14
CA ALA A 198 15.08 -10.34 3.59
C ALA A 198 16.51 -10.66 4.06
N ARG A 199 16.70 -10.91 5.35
CA ARG A 199 17.98 -11.29 5.94
C ARG A 199 18.53 -12.58 5.32
N ALA A 200 17.70 -13.60 5.17
CA ALA A 200 18.08 -14.88 4.56
C ALA A 200 18.46 -14.72 3.07
N ALA A 201 17.87 -13.75 2.37
CA ALA A 201 18.21 -13.39 1.00
C ALA A 201 19.40 -12.42 0.88
N GLY A 202 20.02 -12.00 2.00
CA GLY A 202 21.13 -11.04 2.01
C GLY A 202 20.72 -9.62 1.61
N ARG A 203 19.45 -9.25 1.82
CA ARG A 203 18.88 -7.95 1.44
C ARG A 203 18.75 -7.02 2.65
N PRO A 204 18.68 -5.69 2.43
CA PRO A 204 18.40 -4.72 3.49
C PRO A 204 17.09 -5.00 4.22
N ALA A 205 16.94 -4.40 5.41
CA ALA A 205 15.69 -4.47 6.16
C ALA A 205 14.53 -3.91 5.29
N PRO A 206 13.40 -4.65 5.18
CA PRO A 206 12.28 -4.26 4.33
C PRO A 206 11.52 -3.07 4.91
N ARG A 207 10.96 -2.22 4.04
CA ARG A 207 9.95 -1.23 4.46
C ARG A 207 8.65 -1.93 4.84
N ILE A 208 8.00 -1.44 5.89
CA ILE A 208 6.67 -1.89 6.31
C ILE A 208 5.78 -0.66 6.34
N VAL A 209 5.02 -0.47 5.27
CA VAL A 209 4.00 0.57 5.16
C VAL A 209 2.72 0.02 5.77
N CYS A 210 2.21 0.64 6.84
CA CYS A 210 0.94 0.26 7.46
C CYS A 210 -0.08 1.37 7.28
N ALA A 211 -1.15 1.10 6.54
CA ALA A 211 -2.28 1.99 6.39
C ALA A 211 -3.44 1.53 7.29
N LEU A 212 -3.94 2.44 8.13
CA LEU A 212 -5.09 2.22 9.00
C LEU A 212 -6.02 3.44 9.00
N PRO A 213 -7.34 3.24 9.18
CA PRO A 213 -8.25 4.32 9.46
C PRO A 213 -7.86 5.07 10.73
N VAL A 214 -7.88 6.40 10.69
CA VAL A 214 -7.60 7.24 11.86
C VAL A 214 -8.64 8.34 12.04
N CYS A 215 -9.06 8.55 13.29
CA CYS A 215 -10.03 9.57 13.69
C CYS A 215 -9.78 10.04 15.12
N VAL A 216 -9.33 11.30 15.27
CA VAL A 216 -9.24 11.98 16.57
C VAL A 216 -10.62 12.55 16.93
N THR A 217 -11.18 12.11 18.05
CA THR A 217 -12.54 12.45 18.50
C THR A 217 -12.73 12.14 19.99
N ASP A 218 -13.62 12.87 20.64
CA ASP A 218 -14.07 12.54 22.01
C ASP A 218 -15.25 11.53 21.97
N ASP A 219 -15.95 11.41 20.84
CA ASP A 219 -17.02 10.43 20.62
C ASP A 219 -16.47 9.18 19.90
N VAL A 220 -15.81 8.33 20.69
CA VAL A 220 -15.17 7.08 20.21
C VAL A 220 -16.20 6.09 19.69
N GLU A 221 -17.36 5.97 20.35
CA GLU A 221 -18.40 5.02 19.96
C GLU A 221 -18.97 5.35 18.58
N ALA A 222 -19.31 6.61 18.31
CA ALA A 222 -19.83 6.99 17.00
C ALA A 222 -18.79 6.83 15.89
N ALA A 223 -17.51 7.13 16.17
CA ALA A 223 -16.44 6.92 15.20
C ALA A 223 -16.21 5.43 14.91
N ARG A 224 -16.22 4.55 15.91
CA ARG A 224 -16.11 3.10 15.70
C ARG A 224 -17.33 2.54 14.96
N ALA A 225 -18.55 3.00 15.29
CA ALA A 225 -19.75 2.61 14.55
C ALA A 225 -19.67 3.03 13.06
N ARG A 226 -19.15 4.24 12.77
CA ARG A 226 -18.90 4.68 11.40
C ARG A 226 -17.85 3.81 10.71
N ALA A 227 -16.72 3.53 11.38
CA ALA A 227 -15.68 2.66 10.84
C ALA A 227 -16.22 1.25 10.52
N ALA A 228 -17.06 0.70 11.39
CA ALA A 228 -17.69 -0.61 11.20
C ALA A 228 -18.53 -0.65 9.92
N LYS A 229 -19.24 0.44 9.60
CA LYS A 229 -20.02 0.57 8.37
C LYS A 229 -19.15 0.78 7.13
N VAL A 230 -18.20 1.72 7.19
CA VAL A 230 -17.39 2.13 6.03
C VAL A 230 -16.45 1.02 5.59
N PHE A 231 -15.85 0.31 6.54
CA PHE A 231 -14.81 -0.67 6.28
C PHE A 231 -15.31 -2.13 6.36
N ALA A 232 -16.62 -2.34 6.51
CA ALA A 232 -17.26 -3.66 6.72
C ALA A 232 -16.75 -4.77 5.79
N VAL A 233 -16.54 -4.44 4.51
CA VAL A 233 -16.10 -5.40 3.48
C VAL A 233 -14.79 -6.09 3.84
N TYR A 234 -13.86 -5.41 4.52
CA TYR A 234 -12.59 -5.98 4.92
C TYR A 234 -12.74 -7.06 6.00
N GLY A 235 -13.81 -7.03 6.79
CA GLY A 235 -14.14 -8.13 7.71
C GLY A 235 -14.61 -9.41 7.01
N GLN A 236 -14.98 -9.35 5.73
CA GLN A 236 -15.56 -10.47 4.98
C GLN A 236 -14.55 -11.12 4.01
N LEU A 237 -13.48 -10.40 3.68
CA LEU A 237 -12.45 -10.87 2.76
C LEU A 237 -11.48 -11.82 3.49
N PRO A 238 -11.26 -13.07 3.01
CA PRO A 238 -10.54 -14.09 3.76
C PRO A 238 -9.15 -13.67 4.27
N SER A 239 -8.38 -12.94 3.46
CA SER A 239 -7.05 -12.46 3.83
C SER A 239 -7.08 -11.45 4.97
N TYR A 240 -8.06 -10.55 4.98
CA TYR A 240 -8.22 -9.53 6.01
C TYR A 240 -8.86 -10.11 7.27
N ARG A 241 -9.84 -11.01 7.13
CA ARG A 241 -10.41 -11.77 8.25
C ARG A 241 -9.32 -12.51 9.03
N ALA A 242 -8.40 -13.19 8.34
CA ALA A 242 -7.32 -13.92 8.97
C ALA A 242 -6.34 -13.03 9.78
N VAL A 243 -6.12 -11.77 9.40
CA VAL A 243 -5.30 -10.84 10.20
C VAL A 243 -6.11 -10.21 11.33
N LEU A 244 -7.39 -9.91 11.12
CA LEU A 244 -8.29 -9.46 12.20
C LEU A 244 -8.44 -10.54 13.29
N ASP A 245 -8.46 -11.83 12.93
CA ASP A 245 -8.48 -12.94 13.89
C ASP A 245 -7.21 -12.96 14.77
N ARG A 246 -6.04 -12.66 14.18
CA ARG A 246 -4.77 -12.55 14.94
C ARG A 246 -4.78 -11.36 15.90
N GLU A 247 -5.45 -10.28 15.53
CA GLU A 247 -5.71 -9.14 16.43
C GLU A 247 -6.74 -9.46 17.53
N GLY A 248 -7.49 -10.57 17.43
CA GLY A 248 -8.66 -10.80 18.28
C GLY A 248 -9.77 -9.78 18.03
N ALA A 249 -9.77 -9.12 16.87
CA ALA A 249 -10.74 -8.11 16.47
C ALA A 249 -12.01 -8.78 15.93
N ALA A 250 -13.20 -8.35 16.37
CA ALA A 250 -14.46 -8.79 15.78
C ALA A 250 -14.60 -8.24 14.36
N GLY A 251 -14.09 -7.03 14.11
CA GLY A 251 -14.16 -6.41 12.80
C GLY A 251 -13.15 -5.30 12.55
N PRO A 252 -13.20 -4.72 11.34
CA PRO A 252 -12.30 -3.65 10.90
C PRO A 252 -12.30 -2.40 11.80
N ALA A 253 -13.41 -2.12 12.49
CA ALA A 253 -13.51 -1.00 13.40
C ALA A 253 -12.64 -1.14 14.65
N ASP A 254 -12.28 -2.36 15.04
CA ASP A 254 -11.54 -2.62 16.28
C ASP A 254 -10.06 -2.26 16.11
N VAL A 255 -9.53 -2.41 14.89
CA VAL A 255 -8.16 -2.06 14.51
C VAL A 255 -8.01 -0.62 14.01
N ALA A 256 -9.10 0.13 13.88
CA ALA A 256 -9.05 1.55 13.53
C ALA A 256 -8.46 2.36 14.68
N ILE A 257 -7.65 3.36 14.35
CA ILE A 257 -7.03 4.26 15.32
C ILE A 257 -8.04 5.34 15.70
N VAL A 258 -8.62 5.25 16.89
CA VAL A 258 -9.69 6.14 17.34
C VAL A 258 -9.51 6.50 18.81
N GLY A 259 -9.66 7.78 19.13
CA GLY A 259 -9.56 8.33 20.48
C GLY A 259 -9.32 9.83 20.46
N ASP A 260 -9.06 10.41 21.62
CA ASP A 260 -8.47 11.75 21.71
C ASP A 260 -7.01 11.77 21.23
N GLU A 261 -6.39 12.95 21.24
CA GLU A 261 -5.02 13.14 20.76
C GLU A 261 -4.01 12.23 21.48
N GLU A 262 -4.11 12.07 22.80
CA GLU A 262 -3.19 11.23 23.59
C GLU A 262 -3.36 9.75 23.23
N THR A 263 -4.60 9.29 23.16
CA THR A 263 -4.95 7.91 22.81
C THR A 263 -4.50 7.57 21.39
N VAL A 264 -4.70 8.47 20.43
CA VAL A 264 -4.27 8.29 19.03
C VAL A 264 -2.75 8.33 18.92
N ALA A 265 -2.06 9.23 19.66
CA ALA A 265 -0.60 9.27 19.72
C ALA A 265 -0.03 7.93 20.18
N ALA A 266 -0.57 7.38 21.28
CA ALA A 266 -0.14 6.10 21.84
C ALA A 266 -0.34 4.95 20.85
N GLN A 267 -1.50 4.88 20.19
CA GLN A 267 -1.78 3.84 19.19
C GLN A 267 -0.85 3.92 17.96
N ILE A 268 -0.50 5.12 17.49
CA ILE A 268 0.48 5.32 16.41
C ILE A 268 1.89 4.92 16.88
N ALA A 269 2.27 5.23 18.12
CA ALA A 269 3.55 4.81 18.69
C ALA A 269 3.67 3.28 18.77
N THR A 270 2.59 2.57 19.15
CA THR A 270 2.57 1.10 19.16
C THR A 270 2.81 0.49 17.77
N LEU A 271 2.39 1.15 16.68
CA LEU A 271 2.74 0.70 15.32
C LEU A 271 4.25 0.79 15.06
N ALA A 272 4.88 1.89 15.46
CA ALA A 272 6.33 2.06 15.31
C ALA A 272 7.09 0.98 16.10
N GLU A 273 6.68 0.71 17.34
CA GLU A 273 7.25 -0.35 18.18
C GLU A 273 7.05 -1.75 17.58
N ALA A 274 5.92 -1.98 16.90
CA ALA A 274 5.64 -3.23 16.19
C ALA A 274 6.53 -3.45 14.94
N GLY A 275 7.28 -2.44 14.50
CA GLY A 275 8.18 -2.51 13.35
C GLY A 275 7.65 -1.82 12.09
N VAL A 276 6.56 -1.03 12.17
CA VAL A 276 6.11 -0.20 11.05
C VAL A 276 7.14 0.88 10.76
N THR A 277 7.60 0.98 9.51
CA THR A 277 8.55 2.00 9.07
C THR A 277 7.85 3.26 8.58
N ASP A 278 6.66 3.08 7.99
CA ASP A 278 5.86 4.12 7.35
C ASP A 278 4.38 3.94 7.76
N PHE A 279 3.81 4.90 8.46
CA PHE A 279 2.38 4.94 8.74
C PHE A 279 1.66 5.78 7.70
N ALA A 280 0.66 5.22 7.01
CA ALA A 280 -0.17 5.93 6.04
C ALA A 280 -1.58 6.15 6.63
N ALA A 281 -1.84 7.38 7.07
CA ALA A 281 -3.09 7.75 7.75
C ALA A 281 -4.28 7.79 6.78
N ALA A 282 -5.25 6.89 6.94
CA ALA A 282 -6.53 6.94 6.24
C ALA A 282 -7.56 7.72 7.07
N GLU A 283 -7.55 9.04 6.93
CA GLU A 283 -8.48 9.91 7.66
C GLU A 283 -9.93 9.62 7.26
N PHE A 284 -10.79 9.37 8.26
CA PHE A 284 -12.23 9.15 8.05
C PHE A 284 -13.12 10.01 8.95
N ALA A 285 -12.51 10.98 9.66
CA ALA A 285 -13.20 12.01 10.41
C ALA A 285 -13.96 12.96 9.47
N SER A 286 -14.96 13.66 10.02
CA SER A 286 -15.74 14.67 9.30
C SER A 286 -15.14 16.08 9.37
N ASP A 287 -14.10 16.27 10.16
CA ASP A 287 -13.45 17.56 10.40
C ASP A 287 -11.91 17.46 10.31
N ASP A 288 -11.26 18.61 10.44
CA ASP A 288 -9.81 18.75 10.35
C ASP A 288 -9.06 18.46 11.67
N ARG A 289 -9.72 18.02 12.76
CA ARG A 289 -9.05 17.75 14.05
C ARG A 289 -8.00 16.66 13.90
N THR A 290 -8.37 15.56 13.25
CA THR A 290 -7.46 14.45 12.94
C THR A 290 -6.26 14.95 12.14
N ARG A 291 -6.51 15.76 11.11
CA ARG A 291 -5.46 16.32 10.26
C ARG A 291 -4.47 17.19 11.02
N ARG A 292 -4.98 18.12 11.84
CA ARG A 292 -4.15 19.03 12.66
C ARG A 292 -3.30 18.26 13.66
N PHE A 293 -3.88 17.24 14.29
CA PHE A 293 -3.15 16.39 15.21
C PHE A 293 -2.04 15.60 14.50
N LEU A 294 -2.33 14.94 13.37
CA LEU A 294 -1.31 14.21 12.61
C LEU A 294 -0.15 15.12 12.18
N LYS A 295 -0.44 16.37 11.78
CA LYS A 295 0.59 17.37 11.48
C LYS A 295 1.48 17.69 12.68
N SER A 296 0.94 17.66 13.90
CA SER A 296 1.72 17.90 15.12
C SER A 296 2.70 16.78 15.47
N LEU A 297 2.60 15.62 14.81
CA LEU A 297 3.49 14.48 14.97
C LEU A 297 4.65 14.43 13.96
N LEU A 298 4.70 15.37 13.01
CA LEU A 298 5.73 15.46 11.97
C LEU A 298 7.00 16.14 12.51
#